data_AF-A0AAJ5PU55-F1
#
_entry.id   AF-A0AAJ5PU55-F1
#
_cell.length_a   1.000
_cell.length_b   1.000
_cell.length_c   1.000
_cell.angle_alpha   90.00
_cell.angle_beta   90.00
_cell.angle_gamma   90.00
#
_symmetry.space_group_name_H-M   'P 1'
#
loop_
_entity.id
_entity.type
_entity.pdbx_description
1 polymer ?
#
loop_
_entity_poly.entity_id
_entity_poly.type
_entity_poly.pdbx_seq_one_letter_code
_entity_poly.pdbx_strand_id
1 'polypeptide(L)'
;MIPIIALIGRTNVGKSTLFNILTKTRNALVGNYSGITRDRQYGYCLLEENRKIILIDTAGLDINLTEIEKKAQKQTIEAIKESNLILFIVSARDGLMPQEIDIINNIRQYKKKTILIINKIDGINDFSKINEFYSLGIEKIHKISASHNQKINTLIKKYLIPWINSTDQKEDLVKSNKETQKSIIKIAFIGRPNAGKSTLINAFLKKERMITCNIPGTTLDSISTPIKYNNQNYILVDTAGASKKNKKTNNFEKISIIKTLQTIEKSNVILLIIDANNKICNQDLLLADFIIRSGKGIVIVINKWDLLNSYERKKIKEIINNKLKFLYFSKIHFISALHKIGILKLFKSIKEAYENSNKKISTSKLIKIMQEATKKHQPPIIKGRRIKLKYAHLGSSNPPKIIIHGNQVKYLSLPYKRYLINFFHNNLDIKGTPIQIQFKDNINPYVKK
;
A
#
# COMPACT_ATOMS: atom_id res chain seq x y z
N MET A 1 14.12 2.80 3.43
CA MET A 1 12.72 3.07 3.85
C MET A 1 11.93 3.34 2.58
N ILE A 2 10.67 2.91 2.43
CA ILE A 2 9.93 3.18 1.18
C ILE A 2 9.77 4.69 0.99
N PRO A 3 10.23 5.27 -0.13
CA PRO A 3 10.17 6.70 -0.33
C PRO A 3 8.75 7.21 -0.51
N ILE A 4 8.47 8.36 0.10
CA ILE A 4 7.19 9.05 0.06
C ILE A 4 7.32 10.31 -0.79
N ILE A 5 6.43 10.47 -1.75
CA ILE A 5 6.40 11.61 -2.66
C ILE A 5 5.04 12.29 -2.56
N ALA A 6 5.05 13.59 -2.29
CA ALA A 6 3.84 14.41 -2.26
C ALA A 6 3.66 15.16 -3.58
N LEU A 7 2.45 15.10 -4.14
CA LEU A 7 2.01 15.92 -5.27
C LEU A 7 1.37 17.19 -4.72
N ILE A 8 2.00 18.33 -4.94
CA ILE A 8 1.59 19.62 -4.36
C ILE A 8 1.39 20.64 -5.48
N GLY A 9 0.42 21.53 -5.34
CA GLY A 9 0.10 22.55 -6.34
C GLY A 9 -1.33 23.06 -6.18
N ARG A 10 -1.68 24.13 -6.89
CA ARG A 10 -3.03 24.71 -6.90
C ARG A 10 -4.09 23.73 -7.42
N THR A 11 -5.37 23.99 -7.18
CA THR A 11 -6.48 23.29 -7.86
C THR A 11 -6.32 23.30 -9.37
N ASN A 12 -6.85 22.27 -10.02
CA ASN A 12 -6.95 22.16 -11.48
C ASN A 12 -5.63 22.15 -12.27
N VAL A 13 -4.45 22.16 -11.63
CA VAL A 13 -3.14 21.99 -12.31
C VAL A 13 -2.88 20.57 -12.81
N GLY A 14 -3.76 19.60 -12.47
CA GLY A 14 -3.69 18.21 -12.93
C GLY A 14 -2.98 17.23 -12.00
N LYS A 15 -2.93 17.53 -10.69
CA LYS A 15 -2.35 16.64 -9.65
C LYS A 15 -2.99 15.26 -9.63
N SER A 16 -4.32 15.19 -9.54
CA SER A 16 -5.04 13.92 -9.51
C SER A 16 -4.93 13.14 -10.83
N THR A 17 -4.77 13.81 -11.96
CA THR A 17 -4.46 13.16 -13.24
C THR A 17 -3.10 12.49 -13.21
N LEU A 18 -2.06 13.20 -12.75
CA LEU A 18 -0.73 12.65 -12.59
C LEU A 18 -0.68 11.53 -11.55
N PHE A 19 -1.36 11.70 -10.40
CA PHE A 19 -1.52 10.67 -9.37
C PHE A 19 -2.08 9.38 -9.96
N ASN A 20 -3.19 9.49 -10.69
CA ASN A 20 -3.84 8.36 -11.32
C ASN A 20 -2.90 7.67 -12.32
N ILE A 21 -2.14 8.40 -13.12
CA ILE A 21 -1.23 7.80 -14.10
C ILE A 21 -0.07 7.07 -13.42
N LEU A 22 0.55 7.70 -12.42
CA LEU A 22 1.69 7.12 -11.71
C LEU A 22 1.26 5.89 -10.88
N THR A 23 0.08 5.92 -10.28
CA THR A 23 -0.49 4.76 -9.57
C THR A 23 -1.06 3.69 -10.53
N LYS A 24 -1.36 4.04 -11.79
CA LYS A 24 -1.88 3.15 -12.86
C LYS A 24 -0.86 2.87 -13.96
N THR A 25 0.29 2.27 -13.64
CA THR A 25 1.09 1.54 -14.63
C THR A 25 0.32 0.29 -15.10
N ARG A 26 -0.61 0.50 -16.05
CA ARG A 26 -1.40 -0.40 -16.94
C ARG A 26 -1.93 -1.77 -16.48
N ASN A 27 -1.62 -2.30 -15.30
CA ASN A 27 -2.06 -3.65 -14.88
C ASN A 27 -2.41 -3.81 -13.39
N ALA A 28 -2.41 -2.76 -12.59
CA ALA A 28 -2.90 -2.82 -11.21
C ALA A 28 -4.22 -2.07 -11.09
N LEU A 29 -5.24 -2.75 -10.60
CA LEU A 29 -6.55 -2.17 -10.32
C LEU A 29 -6.41 -1.11 -9.24
N VAL A 30 -6.48 0.16 -9.63
CA VAL A 30 -6.67 1.25 -8.67
C VAL A 30 -8.14 1.28 -8.33
N GLY A 31 -8.48 0.72 -7.17
CA GLY A 31 -9.69 1.11 -6.47
C GLY A 31 -9.54 2.57 -6.05
N ASN A 32 -10.36 3.43 -6.65
CA ASN A 32 -10.62 4.77 -6.13
C ASN A 32 -11.42 4.58 -4.84
N TYR A 33 -10.84 4.89 -3.69
CA TYR A 33 -11.56 4.82 -2.42
C TYR A 33 -11.30 6.10 -1.65
N SER A 34 -12.20 7.06 -1.86
CA SER A 34 -12.39 8.22 -0.99
C SER A 34 -12.97 7.75 0.34
N GLY A 35 -12.43 8.19 1.48
CA GLY A 35 -13.13 7.89 2.75
C GLY A 35 -12.41 7.95 4.09
N ILE A 36 -11.09 8.22 4.18
CA ILE A 36 -10.44 8.40 5.51
C ILE A 36 -10.24 9.88 5.82
N THR A 37 -9.99 10.68 4.80
CA THR A 37 -10.04 12.14 4.80
C THR A 37 -10.66 12.50 3.46
N ARG A 38 -11.70 13.33 3.42
CA ARG A 38 -12.30 13.78 2.14
C ARG A 38 -11.25 14.40 1.19
N ASP A 39 -10.06 14.73 1.70
CA ASP A 39 -9.12 15.69 1.09
C ASP A 39 -7.73 15.11 0.70
N ARG A 40 -7.41 13.82 0.93
CA ARG A 40 -6.11 13.22 0.50
C ARG A 40 -6.23 11.81 -0.07
N GLN A 41 -5.55 11.55 -1.19
CA GLN A 41 -5.45 10.22 -1.80
C GLN A 41 -4.05 9.65 -1.61
N TYR A 42 -3.97 8.37 -1.26
CA TYR A 42 -2.70 7.64 -1.10
C TYR A 42 -2.67 6.48 -2.08
N GLY A 43 -1.52 6.26 -2.72
CA GLY A 43 -1.39 5.19 -3.71
C GLY A 43 0.04 4.71 -3.85
N TYR A 44 0.18 3.43 -4.18
CA TYR A 44 1.48 2.88 -4.56
C TYR A 44 1.74 3.18 -6.04
N CYS A 45 2.93 3.68 -6.34
CA CYS A 45 3.46 3.67 -7.70
C CYS A 45 4.59 2.63 -7.76
N LEU A 46 4.44 1.70 -8.70
CA LEU A 46 5.40 0.65 -8.98
C LEU A 46 6.30 1.11 -10.12
N LEU A 47 7.58 1.25 -9.83
CA LEU A 47 8.60 1.62 -10.80
C LEU A 47 9.27 0.36 -11.38
N GLU A 48 10.16 0.54 -12.35
CA GLU A 48 10.99 -0.54 -12.89
C GLU A 48 11.80 -1.20 -11.73
N GLU A 49 12.18 -2.48 -11.90
CA GLU A 49 12.96 -3.26 -10.91
C GLU A 49 12.25 -3.53 -9.56
N ASN A 50 10.92 -3.62 -9.54
CA ASN A 50 10.11 -3.85 -8.32
C ASN A 50 10.25 -2.76 -7.24
N ARG A 51 10.75 -1.57 -7.60
CA ARG A 51 10.81 -0.44 -6.66
C ARG A 51 9.42 0.13 -6.42
N LYS A 52 9.12 0.42 -5.16
CA LYS A 52 7.83 0.96 -4.73
C LYS A 52 8.03 2.35 -4.15
N ILE A 53 7.12 3.25 -4.46
CA ILE A 53 7.00 4.55 -3.82
C ILE A 53 5.56 4.77 -3.36
N ILE A 54 5.40 5.54 -2.28
CA ILE A 54 4.10 5.99 -1.81
C ILE A 54 3.85 7.40 -2.37
N LEU A 55 2.76 7.56 -3.10
CA LEU A 55 2.28 8.84 -3.60
C LEU A 55 1.18 9.38 -2.70
N ILE A 56 1.24 10.69 -2.45
CA ILE A 56 0.23 11.45 -1.72
C ILE A 56 -0.29 12.53 -2.64
N ASP A 57 -1.58 12.52 -2.95
CA ASP A 57 -2.26 13.64 -3.59
C ASP A 57 -2.93 14.48 -2.51
N THR A 58 -2.45 15.71 -2.30
CA THR A 58 -3.17 16.71 -1.52
C THR A 58 -4.26 17.26 -2.42
N ALA A 59 -5.54 17.15 -2.05
CA ALA A 59 -6.62 17.82 -2.78
C ALA A 59 -6.21 19.28 -3.05
N GLY A 60 -6.56 19.79 -4.23
CA GLY A 60 -6.17 21.14 -4.58
C GLY A 60 -6.67 22.16 -3.57
N LEU A 61 -5.89 23.22 -3.38
CA LEU A 61 -6.29 24.40 -2.62
C LEU A 61 -7.54 25.02 -3.24
N ASP A 62 -8.74 24.62 -2.79
CA ASP A 62 -9.96 25.40 -2.99
C ASP A 62 -9.86 26.61 -2.05
N ILE A 63 -9.90 27.80 -2.63
CA ILE A 63 -9.93 29.07 -1.90
C ILE A 63 -11.32 29.63 -2.10
N ASN A 64 -12.12 29.52 -1.04
CA ASN A 64 -13.14 30.49 -0.67
C ASN A 64 -13.42 30.35 0.84
N LEU A 65 -12.75 31.24 1.59
CA LEU A 65 -13.07 31.92 2.84
C LEU A 65 -13.30 31.13 4.16
N THR A 66 -12.34 31.39 5.05
CA THR A 66 -12.35 31.51 6.53
C THR A 66 -12.13 30.29 7.43
N GLU A 67 -12.71 29.11 7.17
CA GLU A 67 -12.42 27.90 8.00
C GLU A 67 -11.77 26.73 7.25
N ILE A 68 -12.03 26.64 5.96
CA ILE A 68 -11.54 25.54 5.10
C ILE A 68 -10.05 25.76 4.76
N GLU A 69 -9.61 27.01 4.63
CA GLU A 69 -8.23 27.41 4.29
C GLU A 69 -7.20 26.97 5.34
N LYS A 70 -7.48 27.19 6.63
CA LYS A 70 -6.59 26.74 7.72
C LYS A 70 -6.44 25.21 7.72
N LYS A 71 -7.52 24.48 7.42
CA LYS A 71 -7.50 23.02 7.32
C LYS A 71 -6.73 22.56 6.08
N ALA A 72 -6.93 23.17 4.92
CA ALA A 72 -6.22 22.85 3.68
C ALA A 72 -4.71 23.15 3.79
N GLN A 73 -4.32 24.33 4.28
CA GLN A 73 -2.91 24.67 4.52
C GLN A 73 -2.24 23.72 5.52
N LYS A 74 -2.88 23.46 6.67
CA LYS A 74 -2.36 22.50 7.65
C LYS A 74 -2.15 21.14 7.01
N GLN A 75 -3.05 20.76 6.10
CA GLN A 75 -2.93 19.49 5.41
C GLN A 75 -1.76 19.44 4.42
N THR A 76 -1.54 20.48 3.62
CA THR A 76 -0.40 20.58 2.71
C THR A 76 0.92 20.56 3.50
N ILE A 77 0.98 21.29 4.62
CA ILE A 77 2.15 21.31 5.51
C ILE A 77 2.45 19.92 6.08
N GLU A 78 1.44 19.19 6.54
CA GLU A 78 1.61 17.81 7.00
C GLU A 78 2.16 16.91 5.89
N ALA A 79 1.62 16.99 4.66
CA ALA A 79 2.14 16.23 3.52
C ALA A 79 3.60 16.60 3.16
N ILE A 80 3.94 17.89 3.22
CA ILE A 80 5.33 18.38 3.06
C ILE A 80 6.23 17.75 4.12
N LYS A 81 5.85 17.83 5.40
CA LYS A 81 6.62 17.28 6.52
C LYS A 81 6.86 15.78 6.36
N GLU A 82 5.84 15.03 5.97
CA GLU A 82 5.86 13.58 5.89
C GLU A 82 6.52 13.04 4.60
N SER A 83 6.60 13.84 3.54
CA SER A 83 7.23 13.44 2.27
C SER A 83 8.76 13.51 2.29
N ASN A 84 9.39 12.65 1.49
CA ASN A 84 10.83 12.68 1.23
C ASN A 84 11.17 13.53 -0.01
N LEU A 85 10.24 13.64 -0.95
CA LEU A 85 10.35 14.41 -2.19
C LEU A 85 9.01 15.08 -2.51
N ILE A 86 9.05 16.29 -3.06
CA ILE A 86 7.88 17.01 -3.51
C ILE A 86 7.90 17.12 -5.02
N LEU A 87 6.80 16.73 -5.67
CA LEU A 87 6.50 17.09 -7.05
C LEU A 87 5.58 18.31 -6.99
N PHE A 88 6.14 19.49 -7.23
CA PHE A 88 5.38 20.73 -7.25
C PHE A 88 4.84 20.96 -8.66
N ILE A 89 3.53 20.90 -8.83
CA ILE A 89 2.84 20.85 -10.11
C ILE A 89 2.19 22.19 -10.40
N VAL A 90 2.52 22.76 -11.55
CA VAL A 90 2.00 24.05 -12.07
C VAL A 90 1.36 23.83 -13.44
N SER A 91 0.50 24.76 -13.86
CA SER A 91 -0.20 24.69 -15.16
C SER A 91 0.47 25.61 -16.17
N ALA A 92 1.04 25.02 -17.23
CA ALA A 92 1.66 25.79 -18.31
C ALA A 92 0.67 26.71 -19.06
N ARG A 93 -0.62 26.34 -19.05
CA ARG A 93 -1.69 27.15 -19.66
C ARG A 93 -1.99 28.42 -18.85
N ASP A 94 -1.91 28.30 -17.54
CA ASP A 94 -2.34 29.33 -16.60
C ASP A 94 -1.21 30.34 -16.36
N GLY A 95 0.06 29.95 -16.56
CA GLY A 95 1.22 30.77 -16.23
C GLY A 95 1.52 30.75 -14.73
N LEU A 96 2.49 31.57 -14.29
CA LEU A 96 2.86 31.64 -12.87
C LEU A 96 1.79 32.40 -12.06
N MET A 97 1.23 31.76 -11.03
CA MET A 97 0.19 32.36 -10.19
C MET A 97 0.70 32.78 -8.80
N PRO A 98 0.15 33.82 -8.16
CA PRO A 98 0.58 34.25 -6.82
C PRO A 98 0.54 33.14 -5.77
N GLN A 99 -0.48 32.28 -5.82
CA GLN A 99 -0.62 31.14 -4.90
C GLN A 99 0.53 30.14 -5.01
N GLU A 100 1.18 30.04 -6.18
CA GLU A 100 2.34 29.15 -6.37
C GLU A 100 3.59 29.69 -5.65
N ILE A 101 3.69 31.02 -5.50
CA ILE A 101 4.73 31.70 -4.72
C ILE A 101 4.55 31.37 -3.22
N ASP A 102 3.32 31.41 -2.71
CA ASP A 102 3.04 31.05 -1.32
C ASP A 102 3.36 29.58 -1.03
N ILE A 103 2.98 28.68 -1.95
CA ILE A 103 3.25 27.25 -1.82
C ILE A 103 4.75 26.97 -1.81
N ILE A 104 5.53 27.59 -2.72
CA ILE A 104 6.98 27.35 -2.76
C ILE A 104 7.68 27.89 -1.51
N ASN A 105 7.24 29.03 -0.98
CA ASN A 105 7.78 29.58 0.26
C ASN A 105 7.54 28.62 1.44
N ASN A 106 6.35 28.05 1.53
CA ASN A 106 6.05 27.01 2.51
C ASN A 106 6.94 25.77 2.31
N ILE A 107 7.14 25.31 1.08
CA ILE A 107 8.02 24.15 0.79
C ILE A 107 9.47 24.42 1.22
N ARG A 108 9.99 25.63 0.93
CA ARG A 108 11.37 26.05 1.26
C ARG A 108 11.63 26.06 2.76
N GLN A 109 10.66 26.47 3.58
CA GLN A 109 10.78 26.45 5.05
C GLN A 109 11.13 25.06 5.60
N TYR A 110 10.66 23.98 4.94
CA TYR A 110 10.91 22.60 5.37
C TYR A 110 12.14 21.95 4.72
N LYS A 111 12.91 22.69 3.93
CA LYS A 111 14.14 22.22 3.24
C LYS A 111 13.96 20.88 2.50
N LYS A 112 12.79 20.67 1.92
CA LYS A 112 12.46 19.43 1.20
C LYS A 112 13.01 19.48 -0.23
N LYS A 113 13.51 18.35 -0.72
CA LYS A 113 13.87 18.19 -2.14
C LYS A 113 12.59 18.35 -2.97
N THR A 114 12.68 19.17 -4.01
CA THR A 114 11.52 19.53 -4.84
C THR A 114 11.87 19.43 -6.32
N ILE A 115 10.95 18.90 -7.11
CA ILE A 115 11.00 18.93 -8.57
C ILE A 115 9.78 19.71 -9.05
N LEU A 116 10.01 20.70 -9.88
CA LEU A 116 8.95 21.46 -10.53
C LEU A 116 8.43 20.69 -11.75
N ILE A 117 7.12 20.48 -11.79
CA ILE A 117 6.41 19.77 -12.85
C ILE A 117 5.49 20.77 -13.55
N ILE A 118 5.89 21.19 -14.74
CA ILE A 118 5.09 22.05 -15.60
C ILE A 118 4.15 21.15 -16.42
N ASN A 119 2.87 21.11 -16.04
CA ASN A 119 1.86 20.25 -16.63
C ASN A 119 1.00 20.98 -17.67
N LYS A 120 0.23 20.24 -18.47
CA LYS A 120 -0.65 20.73 -19.55
C LYS A 120 0.09 21.47 -20.67
N ILE A 121 1.27 20.98 -21.07
CA ILE A 121 2.06 21.58 -22.16
C ILE A 121 1.44 21.39 -23.56
N ASP A 122 0.29 20.74 -23.65
CA ASP A 122 -0.38 20.43 -24.91
C ASP A 122 -0.89 21.70 -25.60
N GLY A 123 -0.45 21.91 -26.85
CA GLY A 123 -0.89 23.03 -27.69
C GLY A 123 -0.32 24.39 -27.27
N ILE A 124 0.76 24.42 -26.49
CA ILE A 124 1.42 25.66 -26.09
C ILE A 124 2.47 26.03 -27.13
N ASN A 125 2.23 27.12 -27.86
CA ASN A 125 3.18 27.73 -28.78
C ASN A 125 4.01 28.84 -28.09
N ASP A 126 3.50 29.37 -26.99
CA ASP A 126 4.10 30.49 -26.27
C ASP A 126 5.04 29.99 -25.16
N PHE A 127 6.34 30.03 -25.44
CA PHE A 127 7.38 29.64 -24.50
C PHE A 127 7.61 30.67 -23.37
N SER A 128 7.06 31.90 -23.49
CA SER A 128 7.25 32.95 -22.48
C SER A 128 6.64 32.57 -21.13
N LYS A 129 5.41 32.02 -21.13
CA LYS A 129 4.72 31.49 -19.94
C LYS A 129 5.49 30.39 -19.22
N ILE A 130 6.32 29.64 -19.96
CA ILE A 130 7.15 28.59 -19.37
C ILE A 130 8.40 29.18 -18.71
N ASN A 131 8.91 30.31 -19.23
CA ASN A 131 10.12 30.95 -18.72
C ASN A 131 9.89 31.64 -17.37
N GLU A 132 8.68 32.11 -17.09
CA GLU A 132 8.30 32.68 -15.79
C GLU A 132 8.56 31.72 -14.63
N PHE A 133 8.37 30.41 -14.84
CA PHE A 133 8.55 29.41 -13.79
C PHE A 133 10.00 29.21 -13.33
N TYR A 134 11.00 29.67 -14.09
CA TYR A 134 12.39 29.64 -13.61
C TYR A 134 12.62 30.62 -12.45
N SER A 135 11.82 31.68 -12.34
CA SER A 135 11.88 32.64 -11.22
C SER A 135 11.58 31.99 -9.86
N LEU A 136 10.93 30.82 -9.85
CA LEU A 136 10.69 30.03 -8.64
C LEU A 136 11.97 29.43 -8.04
N GLY A 137 13.13 29.57 -8.70
CA GLY A 137 14.43 29.16 -8.17
C GLY A 137 14.53 27.65 -7.89
N ILE A 138 13.77 26.84 -8.62
CA ILE A 138 13.86 25.37 -8.55
C ILE A 138 14.73 24.90 -9.71
N GLU A 139 15.88 24.29 -9.41
CA GLU A 139 16.82 23.79 -10.43
C GLU A 139 16.23 22.65 -11.28
N LYS A 140 15.48 21.73 -10.63
CA LYS A 140 14.95 20.54 -11.30
C LYS A 140 13.56 20.81 -11.84
N ILE A 141 13.49 21.10 -13.13
CA ILE A 141 12.24 21.35 -13.85
C ILE A 141 11.98 20.23 -14.86
N HIS A 142 10.73 19.78 -14.95
CA HIS A 142 10.28 18.82 -15.94
C HIS A 142 8.93 19.19 -16.52
N LYS A 143 8.78 19.03 -17.84
CA LYS A 143 7.59 19.41 -18.60
C LYS A 143 6.81 18.14 -18.97
N ILE A 144 5.51 18.10 -18.67
CA ILE A 144 4.65 16.93 -18.93
C ILE A 144 3.30 17.32 -19.52
N SER A 145 2.67 16.34 -20.15
CA SER A 145 1.21 16.31 -20.26
C SER A 145 0.68 15.08 -19.59
N ALA A 146 0.03 15.27 -18.44
CA ALA A 146 -0.64 14.17 -17.75
C ALA A 146 -1.82 13.64 -18.59
N SER A 147 -2.70 14.50 -19.12
CA SER A 147 -3.88 14.07 -19.89
C SER A 147 -3.54 13.21 -21.10
N HIS A 148 -2.44 13.51 -21.81
CA HIS A 148 -1.99 12.74 -22.96
C HIS A 148 -0.89 11.71 -22.62
N ASN A 149 -0.57 11.53 -21.34
CA ASN A 149 0.47 10.62 -20.84
C ASN A 149 1.85 10.84 -21.52
N GLN A 150 2.16 12.09 -21.86
CA GLN A 150 3.41 12.45 -22.52
C GLN A 150 4.47 12.83 -21.49
N LYS A 151 5.71 12.40 -21.74
CA LYS A 151 6.89 12.69 -20.91
C LYS A 151 6.77 12.24 -19.44
N ILE A 152 5.84 11.32 -19.13
CA ILE A 152 5.72 10.70 -17.79
C ILE A 152 6.83 9.66 -17.56
N ASN A 153 7.15 8.85 -18.57
CA ASN A 153 8.24 7.88 -18.45
C ASN A 153 9.61 8.57 -18.28
N THR A 154 9.81 9.73 -18.91
CA THR A 154 11.02 10.53 -18.74
C THR A 154 11.09 11.15 -17.35
N LEU A 155 9.96 11.60 -16.76
CA LEU A 155 9.90 12.02 -15.35
C LEU A 155 10.40 10.90 -14.42
N ILE A 156 9.92 9.68 -14.64
CA ILE A 156 10.28 8.50 -13.86
C ILE A 156 11.78 8.18 -14.00
N LYS A 157 12.27 8.03 -15.24
CA LYS A 157 13.64 7.57 -15.51
C LYS A 157 14.70 8.63 -15.21
N LYS A 158 14.42 9.90 -15.50
CA LYS A 158 15.39 10.99 -15.33
C LYS A 158 15.48 11.48 -13.90
N TYR A 159 14.38 11.47 -13.15
CA TYR A 159 14.36 12.10 -11.83
C TYR A 159 14.03 11.12 -10.70
N LEU A 160 12.95 10.33 -10.81
CA LEU A 160 12.51 9.48 -9.70
C LEU A 160 13.45 8.31 -9.44
N ILE A 161 13.83 7.56 -10.47
CA ILE A 161 14.71 6.39 -10.36
C ILE A 161 16.09 6.79 -9.78
N PRO A 162 16.79 7.81 -10.31
CA PRO A 162 18.08 8.25 -9.76
C PRO A 162 17.97 8.77 -8.33
N TRP A 163 16.89 9.49 -8.01
CA TRP A 163 16.66 9.97 -6.65
C TRP A 163 16.51 8.81 -5.66
N ILE A 164 15.76 7.76 -6.01
CA ILE A 164 15.60 6.54 -5.19
C ILE A 164 16.95 5.84 -5.01
N ASN A 165 17.75 5.70 -6.06
CA ASN A 165 19.08 5.09 -5.97
C ASN A 165 20.00 5.82 -4.99
N SER A 166 19.97 7.16 -5.02
CA SER A 166 20.76 7.97 -4.09
C SER A 166 20.30 7.83 -2.63
N THR A 167 19.06 7.38 -2.40
CA THR A 167 18.52 7.13 -1.05
C THR A 167 18.73 5.70 -0.57
N ASP A 168 18.70 4.71 -1.48
CA ASP A 168 18.86 3.29 -1.15
C ASP A 168 20.33 2.92 -0.84
N GLN A 169 21.31 3.64 -1.41
CA GLN A 169 22.75 3.43 -1.13
C GLN A 169 23.15 3.63 0.35
N LYS A 170 22.28 4.16 1.21
CA LYS A 170 22.52 4.31 2.66
C LYS A 170 21.99 3.14 3.51
N GLU A 171 21.22 2.21 2.96
CA GLU A 171 20.59 1.12 3.74
C GLU A 171 21.12 -0.30 3.42
N ASP A 172 21.94 -0.48 2.38
CA ASP A 172 22.44 -1.80 1.95
C ASP A 172 23.82 -2.15 2.54
N LEU A 173 23.91 -2.31 3.87
CA LEU A 173 25.09 -2.92 4.53
C LEU A 173 24.76 -4.08 5.49
N VAL A 174 23.57 -4.68 5.40
CA VAL A 174 23.30 -5.94 6.15
C VAL A 174 22.72 -7.00 5.22
N LYS A 175 23.57 -7.53 4.35
CA LYS A 175 23.41 -8.87 3.80
C LYS A 175 24.64 -9.69 4.16
N SER A 176 24.56 -10.36 5.30
CA SER A 176 25.47 -11.46 5.60
C SER A 176 24.75 -12.53 6.40
N ASN A 177 24.99 -13.78 5.98
CA ASN A 177 24.77 -15.03 6.67
C ASN A 177 23.34 -15.60 6.62
N LYS A 178 23.03 -16.18 5.46
CA LYS A 178 22.12 -17.33 5.38
C LYS A 178 22.80 -18.54 6.01
N GLU A 179 22.73 -18.66 7.33
CA GLU A 179 22.89 -19.95 8.00
C GLU A 179 22.11 -19.95 9.33
N THR A 180 21.23 -20.95 9.47
CA THR A 180 20.66 -21.52 10.71
C THR A 180 20.01 -20.62 11.78
N GLN A 181 19.67 -19.36 11.53
CA GLN A 181 18.75 -18.61 12.41
C GLN A 181 17.28 -18.86 12.03
N LYS A 182 16.46 -19.29 13.01
CA LYS A 182 15.00 -19.35 12.85
C LYS A 182 14.49 -18.02 12.30
N SER A 183 13.87 -18.05 11.13
CA SER A 183 13.42 -16.86 10.42
C SER A 183 12.55 -15.98 11.34
N ILE A 184 12.95 -14.72 11.53
CA ILE A 184 12.23 -13.81 12.42
C ILE A 184 10.99 -13.28 11.70
N ILE A 185 9.81 -13.42 12.31
CA ILE A 185 8.55 -12.97 11.71
C ILE A 185 8.21 -11.57 12.24
N LYS A 186 8.20 -10.57 11.36
CA LYS A 186 7.78 -9.19 11.70
C LYS A 186 6.26 -9.07 11.62
N ILE A 187 5.62 -8.69 12.72
CA ILE A 187 4.16 -8.53 12.85
C ILE A 187 3.84 -7.07 13.09
N ALA A 188 2.89 -6.51 12.35
CA ALA A 188 2.27 -5.23 12.69
C ALA A 188 0.81 -5.39 13.09
N PHE A 189 0.38 -4.51 13.98
CA PHE A 189 -1.02 -4.37 14.37
C PHE A 189 -1.56 -3.10 13.74
N ILE A 190 -2.62 -3.24 12.94
CA ILE A 190 -3.21 -2.13 12.18
C ILE A 190 -4.71 -2.14 12.39
N GLY A 191 -5.29 -0.97 12.60
CA GLY A 191 -6.73 -0.82 12.80
C GLY A 191 -7.05 0.63 13.06
N ARG A 192 -8.35 0.94 13.13
CA ARG A 192 -8.81 2.27 13.51
C ARG A 192 -8.38 2.66 14.93
N PRO A 193 -8.32 3.96 15.25
CA PRO A 193 -8.25 4.42 16.63
C PRO A 193 -9.30 3.72 17.50
N ASN A 194 -8.93 3.37 18.73
CA ASN A 194 -9.80 2.71 19.71
C ASN A 194 -10.29 1.28 19.37
N ALA A 195 -9.82 0.66 18.28
CA ALA A 195 -10.13 -0.74 17.96
C ALA A 195 -9.51 -1.75 18.96
N GLY A 196 -8.66 -1.28 19.88
CA GLY A 196 -7.99 -2.08 20.91
C GLY A 196 -6.60 -2.59 20.51
N LYS A 197 -5.91 -1.89 19.61
CA LYS A 197 -4.53 -2.19 19.19
C LYS A 197 -3.57 -2.29 20.37
N SER A 198 -3.50 -1.25 21.20
CA SER A 198 -2.58 -1.20 22.34
C SER A 198 -2.92 -2.24 23.39
N THR A 199 -4.22 -2.49 23.61
CA THR A 199 -4.69 -3.58 24.49
C THR A 199 -4.21 -4.95 23.99
N LEU A 200 -4.30 -5.21 22.68
CA LEU A 200 -3.85 -6.47 22.10
C LEU A 200 -2.32 -6.62 22.16
N ILE A 201 -1.56 -5.56 21.88
CA ILE A 201 -0.10 -5.55 22.01
C ILE A 201 0.30 -5.88 23.45
N ASN A 202 -0.31 -5.22 24.44
CA ASN A 202 -0.06 -5.49 25.84
C ASN A 202 -0.47 -6.91 26.25
N ALA A 203 -1.56 -7.43 25.69
CA ALA A 203 -1.98 -8.80 25.94
C ALA A 203 -1.01 -9.84 25.33
N PHE A 204 -0.36 -9.52 24.21
CA PHE A 204 0.77 -10.32 23.70
C PHE A 204 1.94 -10.26 24.69
N LEU A 205 2.40 -9.06 25.05
CA LEU A 205 3.58 -8.90 25.92
C LEU A 205 3.40 -9.49 27.33
N LYS A 206 2.19 -9.46 27.90
CA LYS A 206 1.89 -9.93 29.28
C LYS A 206 1.41 -11.38 29.37
N LYS A 207 1.61 -12.19 28.34
CA LYS A 207 1.30 -13.63 28.39
C LYS A 207 2.51 -14.37 28.94
N GLU A 208 2.31 -15.22 29.96
CA GLU A 208 3.36 -16.00 30.64
C GLU A 208 4.25 -16.82 29.67
N ARG A 209 3.68 -17.25 28.54
CA ARG A 209 4.39 -18.02 27.51
C ARG A 209 5.21 -17.17 26.55
N MET A 210 5.20 -15.85 26.66
CA MET A 210 5.96 -14.94 25.82
C MET A 210 7.16 -14.41 26.59
N ILE A 211 8.34 -14.61 26.01
CA ILE A 211 9.59 -14.13 26.58
C ILE A 211 10.07 -12.98 25.69
N THR A 212 10.33 -11.82 26.28
CA THR A 212 11.05 -10.73 25.61
C THR A 212 12.51 -11.15 25.46
N CYS A 213 13.08 -10.96 24.28
CA CYS A 213 14.44 -11.41 23.97
C CYS A 213 15.26 -10.29 23.32
N ASN A 214 16.54 -10.18 23.68
CA ASN A 214 17.45 -9.26 22.99
C ASN A 214 17.93 -9.92 21.70
N ILE A 215 17.46 -9.44 20.55
CA ILE A 215 17.92 -9.89 19.24
C ILE A 215 18.97 -8.88 18.71
N PRO A 216 20.22 -9.30 18.44
CA PRO A 216 21.26 -8.40 17.90
C PRO A 216 20.80 -7.73 16.59
N GLY A 217 21.07 -6.44 16.42
CA GLY A 217 20.68 -5.68 15.23
C GLY A 217 19.25 -5.11 15.24
N THR A 218 18.50 -5.25 16.33
CA THR A 218 17.18 -4.61 16.51
C THR A 218 17.23 -3.17 17.03
N THR A 219 18.43 -2.66 17.32
CA THR A 219 18.67 -1.36 17.99
C THR A 219 18.67 -0.13 17.07
N LEU A 220 18.58 -0.29 15.74
CA LEU A 220 18.54 0.85 14.81
C LEU A 220 17.16 1.50 14.70
N ASP A 221 16.08 0.80 15.07
CA ASP A 221 14.71 1.33 15.12
C ASP A 221 14.15 1.13 16.55
N SER A 222 14.23 2.16 17.40
CA SER A 222 13.82 2.19 18.83
C SER A 222 12.31 1.93 19.10
N ILE A 223 11.58 1.45 18.10
CA ILE A 223 10.11 1.41 18.02
C ILE A 223 9.59 -0.04 17.81
N SER A 224 10.48 -1.04 17.79
CA SER A 224 10.11 -2.46 17.62
C SER A 224 10.33 -3.26 18.90
N THR A 225 9.48 -4.27 19.15
CA THR A 225 9.57 -5.11 20.36
C THR A 225 9.77 -6.58 19.98
N PRO A 226 10.93 -7.18 20.26
CA PRO A 226 11.18 -8.60 20.03
C PRO A 226 10.46 -9.48 21.07
N ILE A 227 9.82 -10.55 20.60
CA ILE A 227 9.16 -11.56 21.45
C ILE A 227 9.47 -12.96 20.93
N LYS A 228 9.48 -13.95 21.84
CA LYS A 228 9.63 -15.37 21.51
C LYS A 228 8.40 -16.14 21.98
N TYR A 229 7.83 -16.96 21.09
CA TYR A 229 6.70 -17.84 21.37
C TYR A 229 6.86 -19.19 20.65
N ASN A 230 6.67 -20.30 21.36
CA ASN A 230 6.84 -21.67 20.83
C ASN A 230 8.13 -21.83 20.02
N ASN A 231 9.25 -21.38 20.58
CA ASN A 231 10.57 -21.48 19.96
C ASN A 231 10.72 -20.70 18.63
N GLN A 232 9.76 -19.86 18.24
CA GLN A 232 9.79 -18.99 17.07
C GLN A 232 9.98 -17.53 17.51
N ASN A 233 10.85 -16.80 16.80
CA ASN A 233 11.12 -15.39 17.07
C ASN A 233 10.18 -14.50 16.26
N TYR A 234 9.63 -13.48 16.93
CA TYR A 234 8.80 -12.47 16.31
C TYR A 234 9.29 -11.06 16.68
N ILE A 235 9.04 -10.11 15.81
CA ILE A 235 9.25 -8.68 16.09
C ILE A 235 7.91 -7.98 15.91
N LEU A 236 7.43 -7.33 16.96
CA LEU A 236 6.28 -6.44 16.89
C LEU A 236 6.75 -5.09 16.34
N VAL A 237 6.25 -4.71 15.17
CA VAL A 237 6.61 -3.46 14.49
C VAL A 237 5.71 -2.33 14.99
N ASP A 238 6.31 -1.17 15.27
CA ASP A 238 5.60 0.07 15.63
C ASP A 238 4.76 -0.03 16.91
N THR A 239 5.41 -0.52 17.98
CA THR A 239 4.86 -0.67 19.33
C THR A 239 4.99 0.59 20.19
N ALA A 240 5.59 1.67 19.68
CA ALA A 240 5.84 2.91 20.44
C ALA A 240 4.59 3.53 21.08
N GLY A 241 3.42 3.38 20.45
CA GLY A 241 2.14 3.85 21.01
C GLY A 241 1.54 2.95 22.10
N ALA A 242 2.02 1.70 22.23
CA ALA A 242 1.58 0.77 23.26
C ALA A 242 2.56 0.71 24.46
N SER A 243 3.84 1.01 24.22
CA SER A 243 4.91 0.97 25.22
C SER A 243 4.95 2.19 26.15
N LYS A 244 4.47 3.36 25.70
CA LYS A 244 4.34 4.54 26.57
C LYS A 244 3.23 4.31 27.59
N LYS A 245 3.62 3.88 28.79
CA LYS A 245 2.82 3.91 30.02
C LYS A 245 2.03 5.22 30.07
N ASN A 246 0.70 5.11 30.21
CA ASN A 246 -0.25 6.10 30.70
C ASN A 246 0.37 7.41 31.23
N LYS A 247 0.76 8.33 30.34
CA LYS A 247 0.90 9.73 30.70
C LYS A 247 0.02 10.54 29.77
N LYS A 248 -1.01 11.12 30.39
CA LYS A 248 -1.97 12.07 29.84
C LYS A 248 -1.29 13.02 28.86
N THR A 249 -1.63 12.87 27.58
CA THR A 249 -1.88 14.01 26.69
C THR A 249 -2.93 13.55 25.68
N ASN A 250 -4.14 14.06 25.84
CA ASN A 250 -5.22 14.07 24.85
C ASN A 250 -4.84 14.93 23.64
N ASN A 251 -3.70 14.69 23.01
CA ASN A 251 -3.38 15.28 21.72
C ASN A 251 -3.60 14.21 20.68
N PHE A 252 -4.80 14.27 20.08
CA PHE A 252 -5.22 13.60 18.85
C PHE A 252 -4.12 12.72 18.24
N GLU A 253 -4.12 11.42 18.55
CA GLU A 253 -3.41 10.44 17.73
C GLU A 253 -4.16 10.35 16.37
N LYS A 254 -4.06 11.39 15.56
CA LYS A 254 -4.26 11.27 14.12
C LYS A 254 -3.13 10.38 13.64
N ILE A 255 -3.38 9.07 13.66
CA ILE A 255 -2.49 8.09 13.06
C ILE A 255 -2.36 8.49 11.60
N SER A 256 -1.18 9.00 11.23
CA SER A 256 -0.87 9.31 9.85
C SER A 256 -1.02 8.02 9.02
N ILE A 257 -1.81 8.09 7.95
CA ILE A 257 -1.99 6.98 6.99
C ILE A 257 -0.63 6.53 6.48
N ILE A 258 0.31 7.45 6.31
CA ILE A 258 1.68 7.18 5.86
C ILE A 258 2.42 6.29 6.85
N LYS A 259 2.36 6.63 8.15
CA LYS A 259 2.99 5.80 9.19
C LYS A 259 2.43 4.38 9.16
N THR A 260 1.13 4.26 8.90
CA THR A 260 0.48 2.95 8.73
C THR A 260 1.02 2.20 7.50
N LEU A 261 1.14 2.87 6.34
CA LEU A 261 1.72 2.28 5.12
C LEU A 261 3.18 1.84 5.32
N GLN A 262 3.99 2.65 6.00
CA GLN A 262 5.37 2.31 6.34
C GLN A 262 5.42 1.07 7.26
N THR A 263 4.55 1.01 8.25
CA THR A 263 4.42 -0.15 9.16
C THR A 263 3.98 -1.41 8.42
N ILE A 264 3.08 -1.31 7.42
CA ILE A 264 2.73 -2.42 6.54
C ILE A 264 3.98 -2.96 5.84
N GLU A 265 4.77 -2.06 5.25
CA GLU A 265 5.89 -2.42 4.39
C GLU A 265 7.08 -3.00 5.17
N LYS A 266 7.33 -2.53 6.40
CA LYS A 266 8.33 -3.11 7.32
C LYS A 266 7.95 -4.48 7.88
N SER A 267 6.70 -4.92 7.74
CA SER A 267 6.17 -6.14 8.35
C SER A 267 6.08 -7.30 7.34
N ASN A 268 5.99 -8.53 7.85
CA ASN A 268 5.68 -9.71 7.04
C ASN A 268 4.18 -10.06 7.12
N VAL A 269 3.61 -9.99 8.32
CA VAL A 269 2.20 -10.30 8.58
C VAL A 269 1.54 -9.14 9.31
N ILE A 270 0.35 -8.77 8.86
CA ILE A 270 -0.47 -7.70 9.43
C ILE A 270 -1.67 -8.31 10.13
N LEU A 271 -1.85 -7.94 11.40
CA LEU A 271 -3.08 -8.17 12.15
C LEU A 271 -3.99 -6.96 11.93
N LEU A 272 -5.02 -7.12 11.10
CA LEU A 272 -6.04 -6.10 10.89
C LEU A 272 -7.09 -6.21 12.00
N ILE A 273 -7.05 -5.28 12.95
CA ILE A 273 -7.92 -5.23 14.12
C ILE A 273 -9.15 -4.39 13.80
N ILE A 274 -10.31 -5.01 13.94
CA ILE A 274 -11.62 -4.40 13.77
C ILE A 274 -12.37 -4.53 15.10
N ASP A 275 -12.96 -3.43 15.55
CA ASP A 275 -13.81 -3.41 16.74
C ASP A 275 -15.15 -4.09 16.42
N ALA A 276 -15.56 -5.08 17.21
CA ALA A 276 -16.80 -5.80 17.00
C ALA A 276 -18.04 -4.96 17.32
N ASN A 277 -17.97 -4.01 18.26
CA ASN A 277 -19.13 -3.17 18.61
C ASN A 277 -19.43 -2.13 17.54
N ASN A 278 -18.42 -1.74 16.77
CA ASN A 278 -18.58 -0.76 15.71
C ASN A 278 -18.86 -1.43 14.37
N LYS A 279 -19.66 -0.77 13.52
CA LYS A 279 -19.83 -1.21 12.13
C LYS A 279 -18.47 -1.18 11.42
N ILE A 280 -18.24 -2.14 10.52
CA ILE A 280 -17.09 -2.11 9.59
C ILE A 280 -17.23 -0.86 8.73
N CYS A 281 -16.26 0.04 8.85
CA CYS A 281 -16.24 1.34 8.18
C CYS A 281 -15.38 1.29 6.91
N ASN A 282 -15.53 2.30 6.04
CA ASN A 282 -14.73 2.42 4.82
C ASN A 282 -13.21 2.46 5.12
N GLN A 283 -12.81 3.02 6.26
CA GLN A 283 -11.41 3.02 6.70
C GLN A 283 -10.85 1.61 6.93
N ASP A 284 -11.64 0.68 7.47
CA ASP A 284 -11.19 -0.71 7.67
C ASP A 284 -10.97 -1.40 6.32
N LEU A 285 -11.88 -1.16 5.37
CA LEU A 285 -11.80 -1.68 3.99
C LEU A 285 -10.59 -1.12 3.25
N LEU A 286 -10.32 0.17 3.43
CA LEU A 286 -9.16 0.86 2.86
C LEU A 286 -7.85 0.31 3.40
N LEU A 287 -7.74 0.14 4.71
CA LEU A 287 -6.56 -0.47 5.34
C LEU A 287 -6.36 -1.90 4.83
N ALA A 288 -7.43 -2.69 4.72
CA ALA A 288 -7.37 -4.03 4.14
C ALA A 288 -6.84 -4.02 2.70
N ASP A 289 -7.34 -3.13 1.85
CA ASP A 289 -6.89 -3.01 0.45
C ASP A 289 -5.40 -2.64 0.37
N PHE A 290 -4.92 -1.70 1.19
CA PHE A 290 -3.49 -1.38 1.25
C PHE A 290 -2.63 -2.59 1.62
N ILE A 291 -3.07 -3.38 2.61
CA ILE A 291 -2.36 -4.60 3.02
C ILE A 291 -2.29 -5.62 1.87
N ILE A 292 -3.41 -5.84 1.16
CA ILE A 292 -3.46 -6.76 0.00
C ILE A 292 -2.51 -6.29 -1.11
N ARG A 293 -2.55 -4.99 -1.45
CA ARG A 293 -1.71 -4.42 -2.51
C ARG A 293 -0.23 -4.47 -2.16
N SER A 294 0.12 -4.27 -0.89
CA SER A 294 1.49 -4.44 -0.39
C SER A 294 1.96 -5.90 -0.50
N GLY A 295 1.05 -6.87 -0.58
CA GLY A 295 1.36 -8.28 -0.71
C GLY A 295 1.73 -8.95 0.63
N LYS A 296 1.37 -8.32 1.74
CA LYS A 296 1.71 -8.85 3.07
C LYS A 296 0.70 -9.89 3.50
N GLY A 297 1.14 -10.82 4.36
CA GLY A 297 0.21 -11.73 5.02
C GLY A 297 -0.78 -10.92 5.86
N ILE A 298 -2.04 -11.35 5.90
CA ILE A 298 -3.11 -10.69 6.64
C ILE A 298 -3.86 -11.70 7.50
N VAL A 299 -4.13 -11.30 8.75
CA VAL A 299 -4.99 -12.01 9.69
C VAL A 299 -6.00 -11.00 10.21
N ILE A 300 -7.29 -11.31 10.08
CA ILE A 300 -8.37 -10.43 10.55
C ILE A 300 -8.68 -10.75 12.00
N VAL A 301 -8.71 -9.72 12.83
CA VAL A 301 -8.95 -9.83 14.27
C VAL A 301 -10.17 -8.98 14.61
N ILE A 302 -11.25 -9.65 14.98
CA ILE A 302 -12.47 -9.01 15.48
C ILE A 302 -12.35 -8.96 17.01
N ASN A 303 -12.06 -7.78 17.54
CA ASN A 303 -11.78 -7.55 18.96
C ASN A 303 -13.01 -7.03 19.71
N LYS A 304 -12.98 -7.10 21.05
CA LYS A 304 -14.12 -6.78 21.93
C LYS A 304 -15.33 -7.70 21.74
N TRP A 305 -15.08 -8.95 21.33
CA TRP A 305 -16.13 -9.94 21.08
C TRP A 305 -16.91 -10.34 22.33
N ASP A 306 -16.31 -10.14 23.50
CA ASP A 306 -16.90 -10.32 24.83
C ASP A 306 -18.11 -9.40 25.07
N LEU A 307 -18.14 -8.21 24.47
CA LEU A 307 -19.20 -7.23 24.69
C LEU A 307 -20.51 -7.53 23.95
N LEU A 308 -20.52 -8.55 23.08
CA LEU A 308 -21.64 -8.83 22.19
C LEU A 308 -22.48 -10.02 22.67
N ASN A 309 -23.80 -9.87 22.58
CA ASN A 309 -24.75 -10.95 22.82
C ASN A 309 -24.88 -11.91 21.61
N SER A 310 -25.64 -13.00 21.76
CA SER A 310 -25.77 -14.05 20.74
C SER A 310 -26.35 -13.54 19.41
N TYR A 311 -27.29 -12.60 19.46
CA TYR A 311 -27.95 -12.01 18.29
C TYR A 311 -27.01 -11.06 17.54
N GLU A 312 -26.31 -10.18 18.25
CA GLU A 312 -25.32 -9.26 17.67
C GLU A 312 -24.16 -10.02 17.02
N ARG A 313 -23.70 -11.10 17.65
CA ARG A 313 -22.66 -11.98 17.09
C ARG A 313 -23.08 -12.60 15.76
N LYS A 314 -24.35 -12.99 15.59
CA LYS A 314 -24.88 -13.49 14.30
C LYS A 314 -24.87 -12.38 13.26
N LYS A 315 -25.41 -11.20 13.57
CA LYS A 315 -25.42 -10.03 12.67
C LYS A 315 -24.03 -9.63 12.19
N ILE A 316 -23.07 -9.56 13.10
CA ILE A 316 -21.70 -9.13 12.74
C ILE A 316 -21.02 -10.16 11.84
N LYS A 317 -21.25 -11.46 12.06
CA LYS A 317 -20.74 -12.50 11.15
C LYS A 317 -21.28 -12.35 9.73
N GLU A 318 -22.57 -12.04 9.55
CA GLU A 318 -23.16 -11.77 8.24
C GLU A 318 -22.56 -10.51 7.59
N ILE A 319 -22.41 -9.43 8.36
CA ILE A 319 -21.80 -8.19 7.88
C ILE A 319 -20.35 -8.43 7.44
N ILE A 320 -19.57 -9.19 8.21
CA ILE A 320 -18.18 -9.56 7.88
C ILE A 320 -18.15 -10.36 6.58
N ASN A 321 -18.98 -11.40 6.45
CA ASN A 321 -19.03 -12.24 5.26
C ASN A 321 -19.37 -11.43 4.00
N ASN A 322 -20.22 -10.42 4.12
CA ASN A 322 -20.59 -9.55 3.00
C ASN A 322 -19.51 -8.51 2.68
N LYS A 323 -19.07 -7.73 3.68
CA LYS A 323 -18.15 -6.61 3.45
C LYS A 323 -16.70 -7.04 3.24
N LEU A 324 -16.26 -8.13 3.88
CA LEU A 324 -14.88 -8.64 3.79
C LEU A 324 -14.76 -9.85 2.84
N LYS A 325 -15.73 -10.06 1.94
CA LYS A 325 -15.74 -11.17 0.96
C LYS A 325 -14.46 -11.24 0.12
N PHE A 326 -13.82 -10.10 -0.15
CA PHE A 326 -12.57 -10.03 -0.90
C PHE A 326 -11.34 -10.53 -0.12
N LEU A 327 -11.47 -10.75 1.20
CA LEU A 327 -10.45 -11.32 2.09
C LEU A 327 -10.71 -12.81 2.39
N TYR A 328 -11.39 -13.53 1.50
CA TYR A 328 -11.75 -14.95 1.70
C TYR A 328 -10.57 -15.88 2.04
N PHE A 329 -9.35 -15.51 1.64
CA PHE A 329 -8.14 -16.28 1.93
C PHE A 329 -7.60 -16.02 3.35
N SER A 330 -8.05 -14.98 4.04
CA SER A 330 -7.61 -14.60 5.39
C SER A 330 -8.41 -15.33 6.47
N LYS A 331 -7.74 -15.73 7.56
CA LYS A 331 -8.42 -16.25 8.75
C LYS A 331 -8.95 -15.11 9.60
N ILE A 332 -10.19 -15.28 10.08
CA ILE A 332 -10.86 -14.35 10.98
C ILE A 332 -10.86 -14.95 12.37
N HIS A 333 -10.38 -14.17 13.35
CA HIS A 333 -10.39 -14.56 14.76
C HIS A 333 -11.25 -13.60 15.57
N PHE A 334 -12.15 -14.16 16.37
CA PHE A 334 -12.94 -13.42 17.34
C PHE A 334 -12.25 -13.48 18.71
N ILE A 335 -11.87 -12.34 19.26
CA ILE A 335 -11.06 -12.27 20.47
C ILE A 335 -11.59 -11.23 21.46
N SER A 336 -11.12 -11.36 22.71
CA SER A 336 -11.12 -10.28 23.68
C SER A 336 -9.68 -9.99 24.08
N ALA A 337 -9.13 -8.87 23.63
CA ALA A 337 -7.79 -8.45 24.04
C ALA A 337 -7.74 -8.14 25.55
N LEU A 338 -8.81 -7.57 26.10
CA LEU A 338 -8.91 -7.21 27.53
C LEU A 338 -8.86 -8.45 28.41
N HIS A 339 -9.69 -9.45 28.10
CA HIS A 339 -9.76 -10.72 28.84
C HIS A 339 -8.74 -11.77 28.37
N LYS A 340 -7.87 -11.42 27.41
CA LYS A 340 -6.84 -12.28 26.81
C LYS A 340 -7.39 -13.58 26.17
N ILE A 341 -8.64 -13.56 25.70
CA ILE A 341 -9.34 -14.72 25.12
C ILE A 341 -9.03 -14.80 23.61
N GLY A 342 -8.70 -16.00 23.11
CA GLY A 342 -8.52 -16.26 21.68
C GLY A 342 -7.16 -15.84 21.10
N ILE A 343 -6.29 -15.20 21.88
CA ILE A 343 -4.99 -14.67 21.43
C ILE A 343 -4.04 -15.76 20.92
N LEU A 344 -3.96 -16.92 21.58
CA LEU A 344 -3.00 -17.98 21.21
C LEU A 344 -3.26 -18.53 19.80
N LYS A 345 -4.52 -18.54 19.34
CA LYS A 345 -4.89 -19.01 18.00
C LYS A 345 -4.34 -18.08 16.91
N LEU A 346 -4.07 -16.81 17.22
CA LEU A 346 -3.49 -15.85 16.28
C LEU A 346 -2.09 -16.29 15.82
N PHE A 347 -1.23 -16.78 16.72
CA PHE A 347 0.12 -17.20 16.37
C PHE A 347 0.15 -18.32 15.33
N LYS A 348 -0.79 -19.26 15.41
CA LYS A 348 -0.93 -20.31 14.40
C LYS A 348 -1.22 -19.71 13.02
N SER A 349 -2.17 -18.78 12.94
CA SER A 349 -2.51 -18.11 11.68
C SER A 349 -1.44 -17.16 11.16
N ILE A 350 -0.71 -16.50 12.05
CA ILE A 350 0.44 -15.64 11.68
C ILE A 350 1.54 -16.49 11.05
N LYS A 351 1.90 -17.61 11.70
CA LYS A 351 2.90 -18.53 11.18
C LYS A 351 2.49 -19.10 9.82
N GLU A 352 1.26 -19.57 9.69
CA GLU A 352 0.71 -20.10 8.44
C GLU A 352 0.69 -19.05 7.31
N ALA A 353 0.29 -17.82 7.60
CA ALA A 353 0.34 -16.73 6.63
C ALA A 353 1.78 -16.47 6.15
N TYR A 354 2.73 -16.40 7.09
CA TYR A 354 4.14 -16.21 6.80
C TYR A 354 4.74 -17.35 5.96
N GLU A 355 4.48 -18.60 6.33
CA GLU A 355 4.94 -19.78 5.59
C GLU A 355 4.36 -19.81 4.17
N ASN A 356 3.06 -19.54 4.03
CA ASN A 356 2.41 -19.45 2.72
C ASN A 356 2.96 -18.30 1.86
N SER A 357 3.41 -17.20 2.47
CA SER A 357 4.07 -16.10 1.74
C SER A 357 5.48 -16.43 1.25
N ASN A 358 6.10 -17.50 1.74
CA ASN A 358 7.43 -17.94 1.31
C ASN A 358 7.40 -19.31 0.62
N LYS A 359 6.19 -19.82 0.33
CA LYS A 359 5.99 -21.14 -0.26
C LYS A 359 6.57 -21.18 -1.67
N LYS A 360 7.45 -22.14 -1.93
CA LYS A 360 7.94 -22.42 -3.29
C LYS A 360 6.84 -23.16 -4.05
N ILE A 361 6.55 -22.71 -5.28
CA ILE A 361 5.51 -23.27 -6.13
C ILE A 361 6.13 -23.58 -7.49
N SER A 362 6.02 -24.83 -7.94
CA SER A 362 6.55 -25.25 -9.24
C SER A 362 5.71 -24.69 -10.39
N THR A 363 6.38 -24.41 -11.51
CA THR A 363 5.74 -23.97 -12.76
C THR A 363 4.76 -25.01 -13.29
N SER A 364 5.12 -26.30 -13.22
CA SER A 364 4.25 -27.42 -13.63
C SER A 364 2.91 -27.41 -12.89
N LYS A 365 2.93 -27.19 -11.56
CA LYS A 365 1.71 -27.10 -10.75
C LYS A 365 0.86 -25.89 -11.15
N LEU A 366 1.48 -24.73 -11.38
CA LEU A 366 0.76 -23.53 -11.83
C LEU A 366 0.07 -23.72 -13.18
N ILE A 367 0.75 -24.34 -14.13
CA ILE A 367 0.21 -24.62 -15.47
C ILE A 367 -0.97 -25.57 -15.39
N LYS A 368 -0.86 -26.65 -14.59
CA LYS A 368 -1.95 -27.61 -14.39
C LYS A 368 -3.20 -26.93 -13.82
N ILE A 369 -3.05 -26.14 -12.75
CA ILE A 369 -4.14 -25.39 -12.14
C ILE A 369 -4.76 -24.39 -13.13
N MET A 370 -3.93 -23.69 -13.92
CA MET A 370 -4.42 -22.77 -14.95
C MET A 370 -5.28 -23.49 -16.00
N GLN A 371 -4.81 -24.65 -16.49
CA GLN A 371 -5.54 -25.44 -17.48
C GLN A 371 -6.88 -25.93 -16.92
N GLU A 372 -6.89 -26.45 -15.70
CA GLU A 372 -8.12 -26.85 -15.00
C GLU A 372 -9.10 -25.68 -14.85
N ALA A 373 -8.62 -24.49 -14.48
CA ALA A 373 -9.44 -23.28 -14.41
C ALA A 373 -10.06 -22.94 -15.77
N THR A 374 -9.26 -22.95 -16.84
CA THR A 374 -9.76 -22.63 -18.19
C THR A 374 -10.73 -23.66 -18.75
N LYS A 375 -10.58 -24.94 -18.37
CA LYS A 375 -11.52 -26.01 -18.74
C LYS A 375 -12.84 -25.84 -18.02
N LYS A 376 -12.81 -25.54 -16.72
CA LYS A 376 -14.01 -25.35 -15.89
C LYS A 376 -14.78 -24.08 -16.25
N HIS A 377 -14.07 -22.99 -16.54
CA HIS A 377 -14.68 -21.76 -17.00
C HIS A 377 -13.84 -21.13 -18.12
N GLN A 378 -14.38 -21.18 -19.33
CA GLN A 378 -13.66 -20.76 -20.53
C GLN A 378 -13.47 -19.24 -20.58
N PRO A 379 -12.32 -18.73 -21.04
CA PRO A 379 -12.12 -17.30 -21.26
C PRO A 379 -13.12 -16.73 -22.28
N PRO A 380 -13.49 -15.43 -22.16
CA PRO A 380 -14.42 -14.81 -23.09
C PRO A 380 -13.84 -14.72 -24.51
N ILE A 381 -14.73 -14.60 -25.50
CA ILE A 381 -14.41 -14.36 -26.91
C ILE A 381 -14.39 -12.85 -27.15
N ILE A 382 -13.34 -12.36 -27.81
CA ILE A 382 -13.17 -10.94 -28.12
C ILE A 382 -12.78 -10.80 -29.59
N LYS A 383 -13.54 -9.99 -30.33
CA LYS A 383 -13.38 -9.80 -31.78
C LYS A 383 -13.30 -11.13 -32.54
N GLY A 384 -14.24 -12.05 -32.24
CA GLY A 384 -14.33 -13.37 -32.87
C GLY A 384 -13.25 -14.38 -32.48
N ARG A 385 -12.27 -14.00 -31.65
CA ARG A 385 -11.18 -14.90 -31.20
C ARG A 385 -11.23 -15.10 -29.69
N ARG A 386 -11.01 -16.34 -29.25
CA ARG A 386 -10.96 -16.65 -27.83
C ARG A 386 -9.60 -16.26 -27.23
N ILE A 387 -9.63 -15.66 -26.03
CA ILE A 387 -8.42 -15.43 -25.24
C ILE A 387 -7.79 -16.77 -24.88
N LYS A 388 -6.49 -16.94 -25.14
CA LYS A 388 -5.76 -18.19 -24.85
C LYS A 388 -4.75 -17.95 -23.74
N LEU A 389 -4.90 -18.62 -22.60
CA LEU A 389 -3.87 -18.69 -21.56
C LEU A 389 -2.95 -19.87 -21.89
N LYS A 390 -1.65 -19.61 -22.04
CA LYS A 390 -0.69 -20.59 -22.58
C LYS A 390 0.27 -21.11 -21.52
N TYR A 391 0.80 -20.22 -20.70
CA TYR A 391 1.88 -20.54 -19.78
C TYR A 391 1.75 -19.74 -18.49
N ALA A 392 2.13 -20.34 -17.37
CA ALA A 392 2.11 -19.69 -16.06
C ALA A 392 3.41 -20.02 -15.31
N HIS A 393 4.02 -19.00 -14.69
CA HIS A 393 5.18 -19.18 -13.83
C HIS A 393 5.13 -18.24 -12.63
N LEU A 394 5.94 -18.54 -11.61
CA LEU A 394 6.07 -17.69 -10.43
C LEU A 394 7.06 -16.55 -10.74
N GLY A 395 6.59 -15.31 -10.71
CA GLY A 395 7.42 -14.11 -10.89
C GLY A 395 7.99 -13.54 -9.57
N SER A 396 7.35 -13.82 -8.44
CA SER A 396 7.87 -13.54 -7.09
C SER A 396 7.25 -14.52 -6.10
N SER A 397 7.99 -14.88 -5.04
CA SER A 397 7.48 -15.75 -3.99
C SER A 397 6.78 -15.00 -2.86
N ASN A 398 7.19 -13.76 -2.55
CA ASN A 398 6.67 -12.97 -1.42
C ASN A 398 6.33 -11.52 -1.83
N PRO A 399 5.05 -11.19 -2.10
CA PRO A 399 3.91 -12.13 -2.22
C PRO A 399 4.06 -13.11 -3.38
N PRO A 400 3.34 -14.25 -3.37
CA PRO A 400 3.22 -15.13 -4.51
C PRO A 400 2.62 -14.38 -5.70
N LYS A 401 3.46 -14.07 -6.69
CA LYS A 401 3.08 -13.37 -7.91
C LYS A 401 3.15 -14.32 -9.08
N ILE A 402 2.00 -14.72 -9.61
CA ILE A 402 1.89 -15.62 -10.75
C ILE A 402 1.82 -14.77 -12.02
N ILE A 403 2.70 -15.03 -12.97
CA ILE A 403 2.69 -14.39 -14.29
C ILE A 403 2.06 -15.37 -15.27
N ILE A 404 0.94 -14.97 -15.87
CA ILE A 404 0.20 -15.74 -16.88
C ILE A 404 0.43 -15.11 -18.24
N HIS A 405 1.00 -15.90 -19.15
CA HIS A 405 1.25 -15.56 -20.54
C HIS A 405 0.15 -16.10 -21.44
N GLY A 406 -0.21 -15.33 -22.45
CA GLY A 406 -1.22 -15.75 -23.40
C GLY A 406 -1.42 -14.78 -24.55
N ASN A 407 -2.47 -15.05 -25.33
CA ASN A 407 -2.92 -14.19 -26.40
C ASN A 407 -4.13 -13.39 -25.94
N GLN A 408 -4.13 -12.08 -26.17
CA GLN A 408 -5.26 -11.19 -25.86
C GLN A 408 -5.61 -11.14 -24.36
N VAL A 409 -4.68 -11.50 -23.47
CA VAL A 409 -4.90 -11.54 -22.03
C VAL A 409 -5.13 -10.16 -21.42
N LYS A 410 -4.69 -9.08 -22.09
CA LYS A 410 -5.01 -7.70 -21.69
C LYS A 410 -6.51 -7.42 -21.64
N TYR A 411 -7.31 -8.13 -22.44
CA TYR A 411 -8.74 -7.94 -22.54
C TYR A 411 -9.55 -8.84 -21.59
N LEU A 412 -8.90 -9.62 -20.72
CA LEU A 412 -9.60 -10.38 -19.68
C LEU A 412 -10.41 -9.44 -18.78
N SER A 413 -11.69 -9.75 -18.63
CA SER A 413 -12.60 -9.02 -17.75
C SER A 413 -12.17 -9.14 -16.28
N LEU A 414 -12.49 -8.12 -15.48
CA LEU A 414 -12.21 -8.14 -14.05
C LEU A 414 -12.83 -9.35 -13.32
N PRO A 415 -14.09 -9.75 -13.60
CA PRO A 415 -14.66 -10.97 -13.03
C PRO A 415 -13.83 -12.22 -13.33
N TYR A 416 -13.35 -12.39 -14.57
CA TYR A 416 -12.54 -13.55 -14.95
C TYR A 416 -11.17 -13.54 -14.24
N LYS A 417 -10.56 -12.36 -14.09
CA LYS A 417 -9.32 -12.21 -13.31
C LYS A 417 -9.53 -12.63 -11.85
N ARG A 418 -10.64 -12.22 -11.22
CA ARG A 418 -11.00 -12.62 -9.85
C ARG A 418 -11.27 -14.11 -9.75
N TYR A 419 -11.97 -14.68 -10.73
CA TYR A 419 -12.18 -16.13 -10.83
C TYR A 419 -10.86 -16.90 -10.80
N LEU A 420 -9.89 -16.51 -11.64
CA LEU A 420 -8.57 -17.15 -11.67
C LEU A 420 -7.87 -17.03 -10.30
N ILE A 421 -7.84 -15.83 -9.70
CA ILE A 421 -7.23 -15.60 -8.38
C ILE A 421 -7.84 -16.55 -7.33
N ASN A 422 -9.17 -16.65 -7.28
CA ASN A 422 -9.87 -17.55 -6.36
C ASN A 422 -9.53 -19.02 -6.63
N PHE A 423 -9.48 -19.42 -7.91
CA PHE A 423 -9.16 -20.78 -8.31
C PHE A 423 -7.73 -21.17 -7.90
N PHE A 424 -6.76 -20.28 -8.10
CA PHE A 424 -5.37 -20.50 -7.66
C PHE A 424 -5.27 -20.57 -6.13
N HIS A 425 -5.94 -19.67 -5.40
CA HIS A 425 -5.94 -19.71 -3.94
C HIS A 425 -6.42 -21.05 -3.39
N ASN A 426 -7.55 -21.55 -3.90
CA ASN A 426 -8.14 -22.81 -3.44
C ASN A 426 -7.24 -24.02 -3.75
N ASN A 427 -6.68 -24.10 -4.96
CA ASN A 427 -5.87 -25.25 -5.39
C ASN A 427 -4.43 -25.25 -4.83
N LEU A 428 -3.90 -24.08 -4.46
CA LEU A 428 -2.56 -23.97 -3.85
C LEU A 428 -2.59 -24.07 -2.31
N ASP A 429 -3.80 -24.04 -1.72
CA ASP A 429 -4.05 -23.95 -0.28
C ASP A 429 -3.25 -22.80 0.38
N ILE A 430 -3.28 -21.63 -0.26
CA ILE A 430 -2.60 -20.42 0.23
C ILE A 430 -3.59 -19.64 1.09
N LYS A 431 -3.42 -19.79 2.40
CA LYS A 431 -4.19 -19.11 3.44
C LYS A 431 -3.38 -18.00 4.08
N GLY A 432 -4.05 -16.89 4.39
CA GLY A 432 -3.48 -15.74 5.06
C GLY A 432 -2.57 -14.86 4.20
N THR A 433 -2.28 -15.21 2.95
CA THR A 433 -1.41 -14.41 2.07
C THR A 433 -2.07 -14.17 0.72
N PRO A 434 -2.13 -12.92 0.23
CA PRO A 434 -2.71 -12.62 -1.08
C PRO A 434 -1.85 -13.18 -2.22
N ILE A 435 -2.50 -13.75 -3.24
CA ILE A 435 -1.87 -14.08 -4.52
C ILE A 435 -2.07 -12.93 -5.50
N GLN A 436 -0.98 -12.51 -6.16
CA GLN A 436 -1.03 -11.53 -7.24
C GLN A 436 -0.95 -12.25 -8.59
N ILE A 437 -1.84 -11.93 -9.53
CA ILE A 437 -1.76 -12.44 -10.89
C ILE A 437 -1.48 -11.29 -11.86
N GLN A 438 -0.40 -11.41 -12.61
CA GLN A 438 -0.05 -10.50 -13.69
C GLN A 438 -0.23 -11.19 -15.04
N PHE A 439 -0.94 -10.54 -15.95
CA PHE A 439 -1.14 -11.03 -17.31
C PHE A 439 -0.16 -10.35 -18.25
N LYS A 440 0.53 -11.14 -19.07
CA LYS A 440 1.42 -10.65 -20.13
C LYS A 440 0.96 -11.19 -21.47
N ASP A 441 0.66 -10.29 -22.40
CA ASP A 441 0.46 -10.67 -23.79
C ASP A 441 1.78 -11.16 -24.38
N ASN A 442 1.72 -12.20 -25.21
CA ASN A 442 2.85 -12.56 -26.04
C ASN A 442 3.11 -11.42 -27.04
N ILE A 443 4.33 -10.92 -27.06
CA ILE A 443 4.79 -9.98 -28.08
C ILE A 443 4.80 -10.78 -29.39
N ASN A 444 4.08 -10.29 -30.40
CA ASN A 444 4.15 -10.89 -31.73
C ASN A 444 5.47 -10.44 -32.38
N PRO A 445 6.45 -11.33 -32.58
CA PRO A 445 7.77 -10.94 -33.09
C PRO A 445 7.72 -10.37 -34.52
N TYR A 446 6.61 -10.55 -35.24
CA TYR A 446 6.43 -10.09 -36.62
C TYR A 446 5.76 -8.71 -36.74
N VAL A 447 5.36 -8.08 -35.64
CA VAL A 447 4.85 -6.70 -35.66
C VAL A 447 6.02 -5.78 -35.34
N LYS A 448 6.64 -5.19 -36.36
CA LYS A 448 7.65 -4.13 -36.19
C LYS A 448 7.03 -2.97 -35.38
N LYS A 449 7.82 -2.43 -34.44
CA LYS A 449 7.42 -1.35 -33.53
C LYS A 449 7.16 -0.04 -34.26
#